data_AF-A0A5M6IP62-F1
#
_entry.id   AF-A0A5M6IP62-F1
#
_cell.length_a   1.000
_cell.length_b   1.000
_cell.length_c   1.000
_cell.angle_alpha   90.00
_cell.angle_beta   90.00
_cell.angle_gamma   90.00
#
_symmetry.space_group_name_H-M   'P 1'
#
loop_
_entity.id
_entity.type
_entity.pdbx_description
1 polymer ?
#
loop_
_entity_poly.entity_id
_entity_poly.type
_entity_poly.pdbx_seq_one_letter_code
_entity_poly.pdbx_strand_id
1 'polypeptide(L)'
;MTKSLVELVNEVEGTRSALADHEAQAAAVSRQLRTRIGELQTEIRCLEAGIDLAKVALAETVLYVHGEFDRAGEDRDGARQDAINWFAACQPATGYGSLRHEYFGTKSYDRWRGQRSNHEYGYGPRHGSIIFEIGLLASARKRDLTADEREAAVYYLVHLSAIQAAAKAAKQGAA
;
A
#
# COMPACT_ATOMS: atom_id res chain seq x y z
N MET A 1 -37.97 48.08 -7.64
CA MET A 1 -38.85 46.97 -8.05
C MET A 1 -38.68 45.85 -7.03
N THR A 2 -39.76 45.48 -6.35
CA THR A 2 -39.79 44.35 -5.43
C THR A 2 -39.74 43.06 -6.24
N LYS A 3 -38.77 42.19 -5.95
CA LYS A 3 -38.71 40.84 -6.55
C LYS A 3 -39.99 40.09 -6.18
N SER A 4 -40.52 39.34 -7.14
CA SER A 4 -41.64 38.43 -6.89
C SER A 4 -41.19 37.26 -6.01
N LEU A 5 -42.14 36.61 -5.35
CA LEU A 5 -41.87 35.44 -4.53
C LEU A 5 -41.18 34.32 -5.33
N VAL A 6 -41.56 34.13 -6.61
CA VAL A 6 -40.99 33.12 -7.49
C VAL A 6 -39.51 33.42 -7.82
N GLU A 7 -39.18 34.69 -8.06
CA GLU A 7 -37.78 35.11 -8.29
C GLU A 7 -36.91 34.85 -7.07
N LEU A 8 -37.42 35.14 -5.86
CA LEU A 8 -36.70 34.87 -4.61
C LEU A 8 -36.51 33.37 -4.36
N VAL A 9 -37.51 32.54 -4.64
CA VAL A 9 -37.39 31.07 -4.50
C VAL A 9 -36.34 30.52 -5.48
N ASN A 10 -36.36 30.96 -6.74
CA ASN A 10 -35.37 30.54 -7.73
C ASN A 10 -33.94 30.97 -7.35
N GLU A 11 -33.79 32.17 -6.79
CA GLU A 11 -32.50 32.67 -6.30
C GLU A 11 -32.01 31.87 -5.09
N VAL A 12 -32.90 31.48 -4.17
CA VAL A 12 -32.55 30.59 -3.04
C VAL A 12 -32.10 29.22 -3.53
N GLU A 13 -32.82 28.60 -4.46
CA GLU A 13 -32.43 27.28 -4.98
C GLU A 13 -31.12 27.35 -5.79
N GLY A 14 -30.94 28.39 -6.60
CA GLY A 14 -29.67 28.63 -7.30
C GLY A 14 -28.50 28.84 -6.33
N THR A 15 -28.70 29.60 -5.25
CA THR A 15 -27.68 29.82 -4.22
C THR A 15 -27.36 28.52 -3.46
N ARG A 16 -28.37 27.70 -3.14
CA ARG A 16 -28.17 26.39 -2.50
C ARG A 16 -27.37 25.44 -3.38
N SER A 17 -27.68 25.39 -4.68
CA SER A 17 -26.91 24.58 -5.63
C SER A 17 -25.45 25.05 -5.69
N ALA A 18 -25.23 26.36 -5.82
CA ALA A 18 -23.87 26.91 -5.87
C ALA A 18 -23.08 26.64 -4.58
N LEU A 19 -23.74 26.70 -3.41
CA LEU A 19 -23.13 26.35 -2.14
C LEU A 19 -22.76 24.86 -2.09
N ALA A 20 -23.66 23.97 -2.51
CA ALA A 20 -23.41 22.53 -2.53
C ALA A 20 -22.24 22.17 -3.46
N ASP A 21 -22.16 22.79 -4.64
CA ASP A 21 -21.06 22.59 -5.59
C ASP A 21 -19.73 23.07 -5.01
N HIS A 22 -19.72 24.25 -4.37
CA HIS A 22 -18.52 24.77 -3.72
C HIS A 22 -18.06 23.89 -2.55
N GLU A 23 -18.98 23.41 -1.71
CA GLU A 23 -18.66 22.50 -0.60
C GLU A 23 -18.09 21.17 -1.12
N ALA A 24 -18.66 20.61 -2.20
CA ALA A 24 -18.15 19.40 -2.82
C ALA A 24 -16.73 19.59 -3.39
N GLN A 25 -16.47 20.72 -4.05
CA GLN A 25 -15.14 21.07 -4.56
C GLN A 25 -14.14 21.27 -3.43
N ALA A 26 -14.51 22.03 -2.39
CA ALA A 26 -13.67 22.28 -1.22
C ALA A 26 -13.35 20.99 -0.47
N ALA A 27 -14.31 20.06 -0.35
CA ALA A 27 -14.09 18.75 0.23
C ALA A 27 -13.12 17.90 -0.60
N ALA A 28 -13.25 17.92 -1.93
CA ALA A 28 -12.33 17.20 -2.83
C ALA A 28 -10.90 17.74 -2.73
N VAL A 29 -10.73 19.07 -2.77
CA VAL A 29 -9.42 19.72 -2.62
C VAL A 29 -8.83 19.46 -1.24
N SER A 30 -9.62 19.59 -0.16
CA SER A 30 -9.17 19.28 1.20
C SER A 30 -8.70 17.84 1.33
N ARG A 31 -9.39 16.90 0.68
CA ARG A 31 -8.98 15.49 0.65
C ARG A 31 -7.64 15.32 -0.07
N GLN A 32 -7.47 15.93 -1.24
CA GLN A 32 -6.20 15.88 -1.99
C GLN A 32 -5.04 16.45 -1.18
N LEU A 33 -5.23 17.62 -0.56
CA LEU A 33 -4.20 18.26 0.27
C LEU A 33 -3.84 17.41 1.49
N ARG A 34 -4.82 16.82 2.18
CA ARG A 34 -4.55 15.90 3.30
C ARG A 34 -3.77 14.67 2.87
N THR A 35 -4.11 14.08 1.72
CA THR A 35 -3.33 12.98 1.14
C THR A 35 -1.89 13.42 0.87
N ARG A 36 -1.70 14.57 0.22
CA ARG A 36 -0.35 15.05 -0.11
C ARG A 36 0.49 15.38 1.13
N ILE A 37 -0.13 15.94 2.18
CA ILE A 37 0.55 16.17 3.46
C ILE A 37 1.01 14.84 4.06
N GLY A 38 0.17 13.80 4.05
CA GLY A 38 0.52 12.48 4.56
C GLY A 38 1.67 11.82 3.77
N GLU A 39 1.69 11.96 2.44
CA GLU A 39 2.80 11.51 1.60
C GLU A 39 4.11 12.23 1.95
N LEU A 40 4.08 13.56 2.01
CA LEU A 40 5.26 14.37 2.36
C LEU A 40 5.79 14.06 3.76
N GLN A 41 4.90 13.87 4.75
CA GLN A 41 5.30 13.48 6.10
C GLN A 41 5.93 12.08 6.13
N THR A 42 5.49 11.18 5.26
CA THR A 42 6.12 9.85 5.11
C THR A 42 7.51 9.98 4.52
N GLU A 43 7.65 10.76 3.44
CA GLU A 43 8.95 11.05 2.81
C GLU A 43 9.95 11.65 3.82
N ILE A 44 9.52 12.65 4.60
CA ILE A 44 10.36 13.28 5.64
C ILE A 44 10.85 12.24 6.65
N ARG A 45 9.95 11.41 7.19
CA ARG A 45 10.32 10.40 8.20
C ARG A 45 11.23 9.31 7.64
N CYS A 46 11.04 8.93 6.38
CA CYS A 46 11.94 8.02 5.70
C CYS A 46 13.34 8.62 5.55
N LEU A 47 13.44 9.90 5.15
CA LEU A 47 14.72 10.61 5.06
C LEU A 47 15.39 10.76 6.43
N GLU A 48 14.63 11.08 7.49
CA GLU A 48 15.12 11.13 8.88
C GLU A 48 15.66 9.77 9.35
N ALA A 49 15.04 8.67 8.89
CA ALA A 49 15.48 7.31 9.16
C ALA A 49 16.64 6.83 8.26
N GLY A 50 17.13 7.68 7.35
CA GLY A 50 18.20 7.34 6.40
C GLY A 50 17.76 6.37 5.29
N ILE A 51 16.45 6.29 5.02
CA ILE A 51 15.89 5.42 3.98
C ILE A 51 16.05 6.08 2.62
N ASP A 52 16.62 5.35 1.67
CA ASP A 52 16.78 5.77 0.28
C ASP A 52 15.42 5.71 -0.45
N LEU A 53 14.80 6.88 -0.60
CA LEU A 53 13.50 7.02 -1.27
C LEU A 53 13.54 6.62 -2.75
N ALA A 54 14.68 6.76 -3.44
CA ALA A 54 14.79 6.36 -4.84
C ALA A 54 14.73 4.83 -4.97
N LYS A 55 15.38 4.11 -4.05
CA LYS A 55 15.27 2.64 -3.95
C LYS A 55 13.86 2.20 -3.56
N VAL A 56 13.22 2.89 -2.63
CA VAL A 56 11.83 2.60 -2.26
C VAL A 56 10.89 2.76 -3.48
N ALA A 57 10.98 3.90 -4.17
CA ALA A 57 10.15 4.18 -5.34
C ALA A 57 10.38 3.15 -6.45
N LEU A 58 11.64 2.78 -6.73
CA LEU A 58 11.96 1.76 -7.73
C LEU A 58 11.40 0.39 -7.34
N ALA A 59 11.49 0.00 -6.07
CA ALA A 59 10.93 -1.25 -5.56
C ALA A 59 9.41 -1.32 -5.73
N GLU A 60 8.71 -0.22 -5.44
CA GLU A 60 7.24 -0.12 -5.59
C GLU A 60 6.76 -0.22 -7.04
N THR A 61 7.65 -0.05 -8.03
CA THR A 61 7.31 -0.32 -9.44
C THR A 61 7.29 -1.81 -9.79
N VAL A 62 7.89 -2.66 -8.95
CA VAL A 62 8.03 -4.10 -9.21
C VAL A 62 7.31 -4.99 -8.22
N LEU A 63 7.27 -4.61 -6.94
CA LEU A 63 6.65 -5.39 -5.88
C LEU A 63 5.51 -4.61 -5.23
N TYR A 64 4.62 -5.36 -4.59
CA TYR A 64 3.64 -4.80 -3.69
C TYR A 64 3.69 -5.53 -2.35
N VAL A 65 3.32 -4.81 -1.29
CA VAL A 65 3.10 -5.39 0.03
C VAL A 65 1.68 -5.02 0.47
N HIS A 66 0.90 -6.04 0.81
CA HIS A 66 -0.41 -5.87 1.41
C HIS A 66 -0.35 -6.25 2.89
N GLY A 67 -1.04 -5.50 3.73
CA GLY A 67 -1.05 -5.71 5.19
C GLY A 67 0.10 -5.03 5.94
N GLU A 68 -0.02 -5.03 7.27
CA GLU A 68 1.00 -4.49 8.18
C GLU A 68 1.95 -5.61 8.61
N PHE A 69 3.25 -5.45 8.36
CA PHE A 69 4.28 -6.42 8.71
C PHE A 69 4.26 -6.75 10.20
N ASP A 70 4.20 -5.73 11.07
CA ASP A 70 4.16 -5.94 12.53
C ASP A 70 2.89 -6.67 13.00
N ARG A 71 1.84 -6.71 12.16
CA ARG A 71 0.60 -7.43 12.43
C ARG A 71 0.46 -8.71 11.58
N ALA A 72 1.49 -9.13 10.87
CA ALA A 72 1.45 -10.32 10.01
C ALA A 72 1.57 -11.65 10.78
N GLY A 73 1.72 -11.60 12.12
CA GLY A 73 1.78 -12.80 12.97
C GLY A 73 3.09 -13.57 12.83
N GLU A 74 3.11 -14.84 13.22
CA GLU A 74 4.35 -15.59 13.52
C GLU A 74 5.24 -15.84 12.30
N ASP A 75 4.70 -16.31 11.17
CA ASP A 75 5.50 -16.70 9.99
C ASP A 75 5.87 -15.52 9.06
N ARG A 76 5.65 -14.27 9.50
CA ARG A 76 5.90 -13.07 8.70
C ARG A 76 7.36 -12.94 8.25
N ASP A 77 8.29 -13.31 9.13
CA ASP A 77 9.72 -13.21 8.85
C ASP A 77 10.14 -14.23 7.81
N GLY A 78 9.59 -15.44 7.85
CA GLY A 78 9.78 -16.45 6.81
C GLY A 78 9.25 -15.97 5.46
N ALA A 79 8.05 -15.37 5.45
CA ALA A 79 7.47 -14.82 4.23
C ALA A 79 8.33 -13.74 3.57
N ARG A 80 8.86 -12.84 4.40
CA ARG A 80 9.78 -11.78 3.96
C ARG A 80 11.11 -12.34 3.49
N GLN A 81 11.70 -13.26 4.26
CA GLN A 81 13.02 -13.82 3.94
C GLN A 81 12.97 -14.62 2.62
N ASP A 82 11.90 -15.37 2.38
CA ASP A 82 11.68 -16.07 1.12
C ASP A 82 11.58 -15.10 -0.06
N ALA A 83 10.89 -13.97 0.11
CA ALA A 83 10.82 -12.94 -0.92
C ALA A 83 12.20 -12.31 -1.19
N ILE A 84 12.96 -11.99 -0.13
CA ILE A 84 14.33 -11.48 -0.24
C ILE A 84 15.22 -12.47 -0.98
N ASN A 85 15.17 -13.76 -0.62
CA ASN A 85 15.96 -14.81 -1.27
C ASN A 85 15.61 -14.94 -2.75
N TRP A 86 14.32 -14.81 -3.09
CA TRP A 86 13.87 -14.82 -4.48
C TRP A 86 14.42 -13.62 -5.27
N PHE A 87 14.36 -12.40 -4.73
CA PHE A 87 14.91 -11.22 -5.42
C PHE A 87 16.43 -11.27 -5.54
N ALA A 88 17.12 -11.76 -4.50
CA ALA A 88 18.58 -11.83 -4.45
C ALA A 88 19.16 -12.91 -5.38
N ALA A 89 18.57 -14.11 -5.38
CA ALA A 89 19.14 -15.29 -6.05
C ALA A 89 18.29 -15.83 -7.22
N CYS A 90 17.09 -15.30 -7.45
CA CYS A 90 16.08 -15.92 -8.33
C CYS A 90 15.80 -17.39 -8.00
N GLN A 91 16.03 -17.80 -6.76
CA GLN A 91 15.75 -19.15 -6.32
C GLN A 91 14.31 -19.23 -5.81
N PRO A 92 13.55 -20.29 -6.17
CA PRO A 92 12.28 -20.56 -5.53
C PRO A 92 12.51 -20.75 -4.02
N ALA A 93 11.61 -20.22 -3.21
CA ALA A 93 11.61 -20.51 -1.78
C ALA A 93 11.50 -22.02 -1.59
N THR A 94 12.31 -22.61 -0.70
CA THR A 94 12.37 -24.06 -0.50
C THR A 94 10.97 -24.63 -0.23
N GLY A 95 10.44 -25.42 -1.16
CA GLY A 95 9.12 -26.08 -1.05
C GLY A 95 7.91 -25.25 -1.51
N TYR A 96 8.09 -24.00 -1.99
CA TYR A 96 7.01 -23.11 -2.41
C TYR A 96 7.21 -22.59 -3.84
N GLY A 97 6.14 -22.08 -4.46
CA GLY A 97 6.18 -21.55 -5.82
C GLY A 97 7.08 -20.31 -5.98
N SER A 98 7.28 -19.90 -7.22
CA SER A 98 8.03 -18.69 -7.56
C SER A 98 7.14 -17.45 -7.39
N LEU A 99 7.74 -16.30 -6.99
CA LEU A 99 7.03 -15.01 -6.96
C LEU A 99 6.43 -14.60 -8.31
N ARG A 100 6.83 -15.26 -9.43
CA ARG A 100 6.17 -15.08 -10.73
C ARG A 100 4.73 -15.60 -10.77
N HIS A 101 4.42 -16.62 -9.99
CA HIS A 101 3.14 -17.34 -10.03
C HIS A 101 2.34 -17.16 -8.74
N GLU A 102 3.02 -16.99 -7.61
CA GLU A 102 2.40 -16.90 -6.30
C GLU A 102 2.84 -15.63 -5.56
N TYR A 103 2.05 -15.19 -4.58
CA TYR A 103 2.51 -14.26 -3.55
C TYR A 103 2.91 -15.02 -2.29
N PHE A 104 3.82 -14.42 -1.54
CA PHE A 104 4.29 -14.95 -0.26
C PHE A 104 3.57 -14.25 0.87
N GLY A 105 2.76 -14.99 1.63
CA GLY A 105 1.91 -14.38 2.63
C GLY A 105 1.74 -15.17 3.91
N THR A 106 0.96 -14.56 4.79
CA THR A 106 0.46 -15.15 6.01
C THR A 106 -1.05 -14.95 6.09
N LYS A 107 -1.74 -15.90 6.71
CA LYS A 107 -3.18 -15.84 6.92
C LYS A 107 -3.54 -15.82 8.40
N SER A 108 -4.75 -15.38 8.68
CA SER A 108 -5.42 -15.56 9.95
C SER A 108 -6.57 -16.54 9.80
N TYR A 109 -6.64 -17.55 10.67
CA TYR A 109 -7.74 -18.50 10.74
C TYR A 109 -8.00 -18.96 12.17
N ASP A 110 -9.21 -18.71 12.66
CA ASP A 110 -9.65 -19.05 14.03
C ASP A 110 -8.61 -18.64 15.09
N ARG A 111 -7.97 -19.60 15.76
CA ARG A 111 -6.96 -19.35 16.81
C ARG A 111 -5.54 -19.15 16.29
N TRP A 112 -5.30 -19.34 14.99
CA TRP A 112 -3.97 -19.23 14.39
C TRP A 112 -3.84 -17.94 13.59
N ARG A 113 -2.99 -17.03 14.07
CA ARG A 113 -2.75 -15.72 13.46
C ARG A 113 -1.33 -15.63 12.92
N GLY A 114 -1.20 -15.58 11.59
CA GLY A 114 0.10 -15.47 10.92
C GLY A 114 0.69 -16.80 10.47
N GLN A 115 -0.15 -17.78 10.12
CA GLN A 115 0.32 -19.02 9.51
C GLN A 115 0.75 -18.76 8.05
N ARG A 116 1.87 -19.33 7.62
CA ARG A 116 2.36 -19.30 6.23
C ARG A 116 1.28 -19.76 5.26
N SER A 117 0.98 -18.92 4.26
CA SER A 117 -0.03 -19.22 3.25
C SER A 117 0.34 -18.53 1.95
N ASN A 118 0.92 -19.29 1.03
CA ASN A 118 1.26 -18.83 -0.32
C ASN A 118 0.17 -19.28 -1.27
N HIS A 119 -0.20 -18.40 -2.19
CA HIS A 119 -1.20 -18.71 -3.19
C HIS A 119 -0.85 -18.08 -4.52
N GLU A 120 -1.32 -18.73 -5.57
CA GLU A 120 -1.32 -18.18 -6.90
C GLU A 120 -2.08 -16.84 -6.93
N TYR A 121 -1.61 -15.93 -7.77
CA TYR A 121 -2.26 -14.64 -7.91
C TYR A 121 -3.72 -14.78 -8.36
N GLY A 122 -4.62 -14.11 -7.66
CA GLY A 122 -6.08 -14.21 -7.88
C GLY A 122 -6.74 -15.33 -7.07
N TYR A 123 -5.96 -16.14 -6.35
CA TYR A 123 -6.45 -17.17 -5.45
C TYR A 123 -6.09 -16.85 -3.99
N GLY A 124 -6.73 -17.56 -3.07
CA GLY A 124 -6.53 -17.39 -1.63
C GLY A 124 -6.84 -18.66 -0.85
N PRO A 125 -6.69 -18.61 0.49
CA PRO A 125 -6.90 -19.78 1.32
C PRO A 125 -8.38 -20.17 1.33
N ARG A 126 -8.65 -21.49 1.35
CA ARG A 126 -10.02 -22.01 1.51
C ARG A 126 -10.67 -21.62 2.84
N HIS A 127 -9.85 -21.45 3.88
CA HIS A 127 -10.27 -21.08 5.22
C HIS A 127 -9.34 -20.01 5.79
N GLY A 128 -9.94 -18.99 6.40
CA GLY A 128 -9.24 -17.81 6.89
C GLY A 128 -9.13 -16.72 5.84
N SER A 129 -8.33 -15.70 6.14
CA SER A 129 -8.08 -14.58 5.24
C SER A 129 -6.60 -14.22 5.27
N ILE A 130 -6.05 -13.84 4.11
CA ILE A 130 -4.70 -13.28 4.05
C ILE A 130 -4.68 -11.97 4.84
N ILE A 131 -3.67 -11.82 5.70
CA ILE A 131 -3.46 -10.62 6.51
C ILE A 131 -2.19 -9.88 6.13
N PHE A 132 -1.29 -10.54 5.41
CA PHE A 132 -0.07 -9.99 4.88
C PHE A 132 0.39 -10.78 3.66
N GLU A 133 0.77 -10.10 2.59
CA GLU A 133 1.37 -10.72 1.42
C GLU A 133 2.39 -9.80 0.75
N ILE A 134 3.42 -10.44 0.19
CA ILE A 134 4.45 -9.83 -0.64
C ILE A 134 4.33 -10.50 -2.01
N GLY A 135 4.12 -9.68 -3.04
CA GLY A 135 3.98 -10.17 -4.40
C GLY A 135 4.61 -9.24 -5.42
N LEU A 136 4.69 -9.72 -6.66
CA LEU A 136 5.08 -8.93 -7.81
C LEU A 136 3.87 -8.27 -8.44
N LEU A 137 4.05 -7.03 -8.89
CA LEU A 137 3.06 -6.34 -9.70
C LEU A 137 2.85 -7.06 -11.03
N ALA A 138 1.65 -6.88 -11.60
CA ALA A 138 1.26 -7.56 -12.82
C ALA A 138 2.20 -7.30 -14.00
N SER A 139 2.73 -6.07 -14.10
CA SER A 139 3.73 -5.65 -15.08
C SER A 139 5.07 -6.37 -14.87
N ALA A 140 5.53 -6.49 -13.63
CA ALA A 140 6.80 -7.12 -13.25
C ALA A 140 6.80 -8.64 -13.47
N ARG A 141 5.69 -9.32 -13.21
CA ARG A 141 5.57 -10.80 -13.39
C ARG A 141 5.85 -11.27 -14.81
N LYS A 142 5.57 -10.43 -15.81
CA LYS A 142 5.61 -10.77 -17.25
C LYS A 142 6.96 -10.47 -17.92
N ARG A 143 7.93 -9.94 -17.18
CA ARG A 143 9.26 -9.58 -17.70
C ARG A 143 10.36 -10.01 -16.76
N ASP A 144 11.60 -9.85 -17.19
CA ASP A 144 12.74 -9.95 -16.30
C ASP A 144 12.97 -8.62 -15.57
N LEU A 145 13.36 -8.74 -14.31
CA LEU A 145 13.72 -7.61 -13.46
C LEU A 145 15.19 -7.27 -13.67
N THR A 146 15.48 -5.98 -13.76
CA THR A 146 16.86 -5.47 -13.82
C THR A 146 17.59 -5.72 -12.50
N ALA A 147 18.92 -5.61 -12.51
CA ALA A 147 19.71 -5.72 -11.29
C ALA A 147 19.29 -4.66 -10.25
N ASP A 148 19.12 -3.41 -10.69
CA ASP A 148 18.71 -2.29 -9.84
C ASP A 148 17.32 -2.50 -9.23
N GLU A 149 16.37 -3.03 -10.00
CA GLU A 149 15.03 -3.35 -9.49
C GLU A 149 15.05 -4.44 -8.43
N ARG A 150 15.91 -5.45 -8.58
CA ARG A 150 16.08 -6.51 -7.59
C ARG A 150 16.76 -5.99 -6.34
N GLU A 151 17.80 -5.19 -6.48
CA GLU A 151 18.47 -4.56 -5.34
C GLU A 151 17.51 -3.64 -4.57
N ALA A 152 16.74 -2.83 -5.29
CA ALA A 152 15.70 -1.98 -4.72
C ALA A 152 14.64 -2.79 -3.98
N ALA A 153 14.17 -3.91 -4.57
CA ALA A 153 13.21 -4.79 -3.92
C ALA A 153 13.76 -5.42 -2.63
N VAL A 154 15.00 -5.91 -2.64
CA VAL A 154 15.67 -6.41 -1.43
C VAL A 154 15.80 -5.31 -0.40
N TYR A 155 16.26 -4.12 -0.80
CA TYR A 155 16.39 -2.96 0.08
C TYR A 155 15.06 -2.60 0.75
N TYR A 156 13.98 -2.53 -0.02
CA TYR A 156 12.63 -2.27 0.48
C TYR A 156 12.21 -3.31 1.52
N LEU A 157 12.38 -4.60 1.23
CA LEU A 157 11.98 -5.68 2.12
C LEU A 157 12.80 -5.72 3.42
N VAL A 158 14.12 -5.44 3.35
CA VAL A 158 14.97 -5.33 4.54
C VAL A 158 14.50 -4.19 5.45
N HIS A 159 14.10 -3.06 4.87
CA HIS A 159 13.64 -1.88 5.61
C HIS A 159 12.11 -1.82 5.80
N LEU A 160 11.39 -2.90 5.49
CA LEU A 160 9.92 -2.91 5.41
C LEU A 160 9.23 -2.38 6.67
N SER A 161 9.67 -2.82 7.85
CA SER A 161 9.10 -2.38 9.13
C SER A 161 9.31 -0.88 9.35
N ALA A 162 10.50 -0.36 9.04
CA ALA A 162 10.81 1.07 9.17
C ALA A 162 9.98 1.92 8.18
N ILE A 163 9.87 1.48 6.93
CA ILE A 163 9.05 2.14 5.89
C ILE A 163 7.58 2.20 6.34
N GLN A 164 7.02 1.07 6.80
CA GLN A 164 5.63 1.03 7.27
C GLN A 164 5.41 1.85 8.55
N ALA A 165 6.38 1.87 9.48
CA ALA A 165 6.33 2.69 10.68
C ALA A 165 6.32 4.19 10.34
N ALA A 166 7.15 4.63 9.40
CA ALA A 166 7.18 6.00 8.89
C ALA A 166 5.83 6.40 8.28
N ALA A 167 5.25 5.54 7.43
CA ALA A 167 3.95 5.76 6.81
C ALA A 167 2.79 5.82 7.83
N LYS A 168 2.84 4.98 8.87
CA LYS A 168 1.83 4.96 9.94
C LYS A 168 1.88 6.23 10.80
N ALA A 169 3.09 6.66 11.18
CA ALA A 169 3.28 7.86 11.97
C ALA A 169 2.87 9.13 11.22
N ALA A 170 3.03 9.15 9.88
CA ALA A 170 2.51 10.22 9.04
C ALA A 170 0.96 10.25 9.02
N LYS A 171 0.30 9.09 8.84
CA LYS A 171 -1.17 9.01 8.88
C LYS A 171 -1.78 9.49 10.20
N GLN A 172 -1.12 9.22 11.33
CA GLN A 172 -1.59 9.66 12.65
C GLN A 172 -1.41 11.16 12.89
N GLY A 173 -0.45 11.81 12.23
CA GLY A 173 -0.24 13.26 12.32
C GLY A 173 -1.09 14.08 11.35
N ALA A 174 -1.71 13.45 10.35
CA ALA A 174 -2.57 14.08 9.36
C ALA A 174 -4.08 13.95 9.64
N ALA A 175 -4.46 13.15 10.65
CA ALA A 175 -5.84 12.92 11.10
C ALA A 175 -6.22 13.92 12.22
#